data_AF-X1CT55-F1
#
_entry.id   AF-X1CT55-F1
#
_cell.length_a   1.000
_cell.length_b   1.000
_cell.length_c   1.000
_cell.angle_alpha   90.00
_cell.angle_beta   90.00
_cell.angle_gamma   90.00
#
_symmetry.space_group_name_H-M   'P 1'
#
loop_
_entity.id
_entity.type
_entity.pdbx_description
1 polymer ?
#
loop_
_entity_poly.entity_id
_entity_poly.type
_entity_poly.pdbx_seq_one_letter_code
_entity_poly.pdbx_strand_id
1 'polypeptide(L)' 'PMMRREVRAFIPMRMSGRSFLIMIISIRLIFGLLYAFYSLVYLLIYLPELGGILGSYLVYKYKFPGR' A
#
# COMPACT_ATOMS: atom_id res chain seq x y z
N PRO A 1 35.44 20.03 15.90
CA PRO A 1 35.07 18.60 15.75
C PRO A 1 33.69 18.42 15.08
N MET A 2 33.70 17.97 13.83
CA MET A 2 32.51 17.77 12.97
C MET A 2 31.73 16.52 13.41
N MET A 3 30.46 16.68 13.82
CA MET A 3 29.59 15.54 14.13
C MET A 3 29.18 14.82 12.84
N ARG A 4 29.69 13.58 12.68
CA ARG A 4 29.37 12.66 11.59
C ARG A 4 27.97 12.07 11.81
N ARG A 5 26.94 12.63 11.17
CA ARG A 5 25.60 12.03 11.14
C ARG A 5 25.58 10.88 10.14
N GLU A 6 25.81 9.66 10.61
CA GLU A 6 25.55 8.44 9.83
C GLU A 6 24.04 8.13 9.86
N VAL A 7 23.28 8.70 8.92
CA VAL A 7 21.91 8.25 8.66
C VAL A 7 21.99 6.99 7.80
N ARG A 8 22.28 5.84 8.41
CA ARG A 8 22.21 4.52 7.77
C ARG A 8 20.85 3.88 8.06
N ALA A 9 19.81 4.37 7.41
CA ALA A 9 18.52 3.67 7.37
C ALA A 9 17.98 3.63 5.94
N PHE A 10 18.85 3.37 4.96
CA PHE A 10 18.42 2.99 3.63
C PHE A 10 18.32 1.47 3.63
N ILE A 11 17.18 0.92 4.08
CA ILE A 11 16.91 -0.51 3.98
C ILE A 11 16.68 -0.79 2.48
N PRO A 12 17.59 -1.47 1.77
CA PRO A 12 17.34 -1.86 0.40
C PRO A 12 16.44 -3.09 0.48
N MET A 13 15.14 -2.90 0.66
CA MET A 13 14.19 -3.98 0.49
C MET A 13 14.22 -4.37 -0.99
N ARG A 14 15.04 -5.39 -1.31
CA ARG A 14 14.93 -6.19 -2.54
C ARG A 14 13.63 -6.99 -2.51
N MET A 15 12.51 -6.31 -2.32
CA MET A 15 11.20 -6.86 -2.63
C MET A 15 10.97 -6.63 -4.11
N SER A 16 10.50 -7.66 -4.81
CA SER A 16 9.83 -7.45 -6.09
C SER A 16 8.79 -6.35 -5.87
N GLY A 17 8.77 -5.32 -6.73
CA GLY A 17 7.80 -4.21 -6.61
C GLY A 17 6.35 -4.73 -6.51
N ARG A 18 6.09 -5.92 -7.07
CA ARG A 18 4.84 -6.66 -6.94
C ARG A 18 4.54 -7.06 -5.49
N SER A 19 5.51 -7.64 -4.78
CA SER A 19 5.35 -8.06 -3.38
C SER A 19 5.15 -6.88 -2.44
N PHE A 20 5.87 -5.77 -2.68
CA PHE A 20 5.69 -4.54 -1.92
C PHE A 20 4.31 -3.92 -2.12
N LEU A 21 3.85 -3.85 -3.38
CA LEU A 21 2.50 -3.40 -3.72
C LEU A 21 1.44 -4.28 -3.06
N ILE A 22 1.54 -5.60 -3.18
CA ILE A 22 0.60 -6.54 -2.55
C ILE A 22 0.58 -6.35 -1.03
N MET A 23 1.75 -6.19 -0.39
CA MET A 23 1.84 -5.99 1.05
C MET A 23 1.08 -4.71 1.50
N ILE A 24 1.34 -3.57 0.85
CA ILE A 24 0.67 -2.31 1.18
C ILE A 24 -0.84 -2.40 0.94
N ILE A 25 -1.23 -3.03 -0.17
CA ILE A 25 -2.63 -3.26 -0.53
C ILE A 25 -3.32 -4.10 0.56
N SER A 26 -2.73 -5.23 0.95
CA SER A 26 -3.29 -6.13 1.96
C SER A 26 -3.44 -5.46 3.32
N ILE A 27 -2.42 -4.72 3.77
CA ILE A 27 -2.49 -3.98 5.03
C ILE A 27 -3.64 -2.97 4.99
N ARG A 28 -3.70 -2.12 3.97
CA ARG A 28 -4.78 -1.13 3.84
C ARG A 28 -6.17 -1.77 3.72
N LEU A 29 -6.29 -2.90 3.01
CA LEU A 29 -7.55 -3.61 2.85
C LEU A 29 -8.04 -4.15 4.20
N ILE A 30 -7.15 -4.76 5.00
CA ILE A 30 -7.47 -5.28 6.34
C ILE A 30 -7.98 -4.16 7.25
N PHE A 31 -7.26 -3.04 7.33
CA PHE A 31 -7.69 -1.89 8.13
C PHE A 31 -9.02 -1.33 7.63
N GLY A 32 -9.19 -1.17 6.32
CA GLY A 32 -10.45 -0.70 5.73
C GLY A 32 -11.64 -1.62 6.06
N LEU A 33 -11.43 -2.94 6.05
CA LEU A 33 -12.45 -3.93 6.40
C LEU A 33 -12.80 -3.88 7.90
N LEU A 34 -11.80 -3.73 8.77
CA LEU A 34 -12.01 -3.58 10.22
C LEU A 34 -12.82 -2.32 10.53
N TYR A 35 -12.52 -1.19 9.87
CA TYR A 35 -13.29 0.05 10.04
C TYR A 35 -14.71 -0.06 9.50
N ALA A 36 -14.90 -0.74 8.37
CA ALA A 36 -16.22 -0.99 7.80
C ALA A 36 -17.12 -1.81 8.73
N PHE A 37 -16.54 -2.74 9.50
CA PHE A 37 -17.28 -3.54 10.47
C PHE A 37 -17.79 -2.70 11.65
N TYR A 38 -17.11 -1.60 11.96
CA TYR A 38 -17.47 -0.71 13.08
C TYR A 38 -18.62 0.24 12.73
N SER A 39 -18.65 0.78 11.49
CA SER A 39 -19.78 1.58 11.00
C SER A 39 -19.78 1.68 9.48
N LEU A 40 -20.98 1.62 8.90
CA LEU A 40 -21.22 1.80 7.47
C LEU A 40 -20.74 3.18 6.97
N VAL A 41 -20.75 4.20 7.83
CA VAL A 41 -20.25 5.54 7.49
C VAL A 41 -18.74 5.52 7.22
N TYR A 42 -17.98 4.74 8.01
CA TYR A 42 -16.54 4.61 7.76
C TYR A 42 -16.25 3.89 6.45
N LEU A 43 -17.09 2.94 6.04
CA LEU A 43 -16.96 2.29 4.73
C LEU A 43 -17.07 3.29 3.57
N LEU A 44 -17.98 4.26 3.66
CA LEU A 44 -18.13 5.31 2.64
C LEU A 44 -16.93 6.25 2.59
N ILE A 45 -16.35 6.59 3.74
CA ILE A 45 -15.14 7.42 3.82
C ILE A 45 -13.90 6.66 3.31
N TYR A 46 -13.85 5.34 3.53
CA TYR A 46 -12.74 4.49 3.07
C TYR A 46 -12.87 4.05 1.61
N LEU A 47 -14.05 4.19 1.00
CA LEU A 47 -14.33 3.79 -0.38
C LEU A 47 -13.36 4.39 -1.41
N PRO A 48 -13.01 5.70 -1.34
CA PRO A 48 -12.03 6.30 -2.25
C PRO A 48 -10.64 5.70 -2.07
N GLU A 49 -10.24 5.37 -0.84
CA GLU A 49 -8.94 4.74 -0.58
C GLU A 49 -8.88 3.32 -1.14
N LEU A 50 -9.95 2.53 -0.94
CA LEU A 50 -10.08 1.19 -1.52
C LEU A 50 -10.13 1.26 -3.06
N GLY A 51 -10.83 2.25 -3.60
CA GLY A 51 -10.87 2.53 -5.04
C GLY A 51 -9.50 2.88 -5.63
N GLY A 52 -8.70 3.69 -4.94
CA GLY A 52 -7.33 4.04 -5.35
C GLY A 52 -6.39 2.84 -5.35
N ILE A 53 -6.54 1.93 -4.38
CA ILE A 53 -5.80 0.66 -4.31
C ILE A 53 -6.19 -0.26 -5.47
N LEU A 54 -7.49 -0.45 -5.68
CA LEU A 54 -8.01 -1.28 -6.77
C LEU A 54 -7.61 -0.71 -8.14
N GLY A 55 -7.68 0.61 -8.32
CA GLY A 55 -7.24 1.30 -9.52
C GLY A 55 -5.74 1.10 -9.78
N SER A 56 -4.91 1.21 -8.74
CA SER A 56 -3.47 0.96 -8.83
C SER A 56 -3.16 -0.49 -9.22
N TYR A 57 -3.90 -1.45 -8.67
CA TYR A 57 -3.81 -2.86 -9.06
C TYR A 57 -4.27 -3.09 -10.51
N LEU A 58 -5.34 -2.43 -10.93
CA LEU A 58 -5.86 -2.50 -12.30
C LEU A 58 -4.83 -1.97 -13.29
N VAL A 59 -4.29 -0.78 -13.04
CA VAL A 59 -3.22 -0.19 -13.85
C VAL A 59 -2.02 -1.12 -13.90
N TYR A 60 -1.58 -1.67 -12.77
CA TYR A 60 -0.47 -2.62 -12.76
C TYR A 60 -0.75 -3.86 -13.62
N LYS A 61 -1.94 -4.45 -13.48
CA LYS A 61 -2.37 -5.66 -14.20
C LYS A 61 -2.46 -5.42 -15.72
N TYR A 62 -3.05 -4.30 -16.14
CA TYR A 62 -3.26 -4.01 -17.56
C TYR A 62 -2.04 -3.37 -18.24
N LYS A 63 -1.20 -2.64 -17.49
CA LYS A 63 0.03 -2.03 -18.02
C LYS A 63 1.18 -3.02 -18.15
N PHE A 64 1.17 -4.10 -17.36
CA PHE A 64 2.19 -5.15 -17.41
C PHE A 64 1.56 -6.55 -17.57
N PRO A 65 0.92 -6.86 -18.72
CA PRO A 65 0.15 -8.09 -18.91
C PRO A 65 0.99 -9.38 -19.07
N GLY A 66 2.24 -9.42 -18.58
CA GLY A 66 3.17 -10.54 -18.87
C GLY A 66 4.27 -10.79 -17.84
N ARG A 67 4.07 -10.44 -16.56
CA ARG A 67 4.97 -10.83 -15.45
C ARG A 67 4.22 -11.43 -14.26
#